data_AF-A0A0C2G1R8-F1
#
_entry.id   AF-A0A0C2G1R8-F1
#
_cell.length_a   1.000
_cell.length_b   1.000
_cell.length_c   1.000
_cell.angle_alpha   90.00
_cell.angle_beta   90.00
_cell.angle_gamma   90.00
#
_symmetry.space_group_name_H-M   'P 1'
#
loop_
_entity.id
_entity.type
_entity.pdbx_description
1 polymer ?
#
loop_
_entity_poly.entity_id
_entity_poly.type
_entity_poly.pdbx_seq_one_letter_code
_entity_poly.pdbx_strand_id
1 'polypeptide(L)'
;MAEITNFAPVGLLSLVKHTVAPLDKILEYFEELLSCRFPYPTYKQVFVDMIPDEVTSYSSMTIFSISTLHHKKIIDAVQVSTIYLASVF
;
A
#
# COMPACT_ATOMS: atom_id res chain seq x y z
N MET A 1 0.69 -0.33 -16.56
CA MET A 1 1.01 -0.49 -15.14
C MET A 1 1.05 0.92 -14.59
N ALA A 2 0.18 1.25 -13.63
CA ALA A 2 0.18 2.59 -13.05
C ALA A 2 1.51 2.83 -12.33
N GLU A 3 2.05 4.04 -12.41
CA GLU A 3 3.27 4.39 -11.69
C GLU A 3 2.97 4.52 -10.19
N ILE A 4 3.57 3.65 -9.38
CA ILE A 4 3.37 3.62 -7.94
C ILE A 4 4.42 4.47 -7.25
N THR A 5 3.99 5.46 -6.47
CA THR A 5 4.90 6.33 -5.70
C THR A 5 4.60 6.25 -4.21
N ASN A 6 5.61 5.99 -3.40
CA ASN A 6 5.47 5.86 -1.95
C ASN A 6 6.15 7.03 -1.22
N PHE A 7 5.43 7.62 -0.27
CA PHE A 7 5.89 8.74 0.56
C PHE A 7 5.84 8.33 2.03
N ALA A 8 6.97 8.46 2.73
CA ALA A 8 7.03 8.18 4.16
C ALA A 8 8.06 9.09 4.85
N PRO A 9 7.99 9.26 6.18
CA PRO A 9 8.98 9.99 6.96
C PRO A 9 10.40 9.44 6.77
N VAL A 10 11.39 10.34 6.87
CA VAL A 10 12.81 10.01 6.70
C VAL A 10 13.21 8.96 7.75
N GLY A 11 13.77 7.83 7.29
CA GLY A 11 14.16 6.69 8.12
C GLY A 11 13.25 5.47 8.04
N LEU A 12 12.02 5.60 7.51
CA LEU A 12 11.05 4.50 7.40
C LEU A 12 10.96 3.87 6.00
N LEU A 13 11.67 4.43 5.01
CA LEU A 13 11.62 3.98 3.62
C LEU A 13 12.02 2.51 3.42
N SER A 14 12.91 1.98 4.26
CA SER A 14 13.31 0.57 4.22
C SER A 14 12.15 -0.36 4.62
N LEU A 15 11.34 0.04 5.60
CA LEU A 15 10.16 -0.70 6.05
C LEU A 15 9.08 -0.67 4.97
N VAL A 16 8.84 0.52 4.39
CA VAL A 16 7.86 0.70 3.30
C VAL A 16 8.16 -0.23 2.12
N LYS A 17 9.43 -0.35 1.71
CA LYS A 17 9.83 -1.26 0.62
C LYS A 17 9.42 -2.71 0.87
N HIS A 18 9.48 -3.17 2.13
CA HIS A 18 9.05 -4.52 2.49
C HIS A 18 7.54 -4.65 2.53
N THR A 19 6.86 -3.68 3.15
CA THR A 19 5.40 -3.70 3.29
C THR A 19 4.69 -3.59 1.94
N VAL A 20 5.22 -2.80 1.00
CA VAL A 20 4.62 -2.54 -0.32
C VAL A 20 5.07 -3.57 -1.39
N ALA A 21 6.02 -4.45 -1.07
CA ALA A 21 6.49 -5.49 -2.00
C ALA A 21 5.38 -6.36 -2.66
N PRO A 22 4.27 -6.72 -2.00
CA PRO A 22 3.19 -7.49 -2.64
C PRO A 22 2.25 -6.65 -3.51
N LEU A 23 2.34 -5.32 -3.49
CA LEU A 23 1.36 -4.43 -4.14
C LEU A 23 1.26 -4.65 -5.65
N ASP A 24 2.39 -4.85 -6.33
CA ASP A 24 2.40 -5.09 -7.79
C ASP A 24 1.57 -6.33 -8.16
N LYS A 25 1.65 -7.39 -7.34
CA LYS A 25 0.89 -8.63 -7.55
C LYS A 25 -0.60 -8.45 -7.24
N ILE A 26 -0.91 -7.66 -6.21
CA ILE A 26 -2.31 -7.33 -5.87
C ILE A 26 -2.95 -6.57 -7.03
N LEU A 27 -2.26 -5.56 -7.56
CA LEU A 27 -2.70 -4.81 -8.73
C LEU A 27 -2.92 -5.70 -9.95
N GLU A 28 -1.94 -6.53 -10.30
CA GLU A 28 -2.06 -7.48 -11.41
C GLU A 28 -3.27 -8.41 -11.24
N TYR A 29 -3.45 -8.95 -10.02
CA TYR A 29 -4.60 -9.80 -9.69
C TYR A 29 -5.94 -9.08 -9.89
N PHE A 30 -6.07 -7.84 -9.41
CA PHE A 30 -7.31 -7.07 -9.59
C PHE A 30 -7.56 -6.66 -11.04
N GLU A 31 -6.51 -6.32 -11.80
CA GLU A 31 -6.64 -6.02 -13.23
C GLU A 31 -7.13 -7.24 -14.03
N GLU A 32 -6.63 -8.44 -13.69
CA GLU A 32 -7.12 -9.70 -14.26
C GLU A 32 -8.56 -10.00 -13.82
N LEU A 33 -8.85 -9.91 -12.53
CA LEU A 33 -10.16 -10.23 -11.95
C LEU A 33 -11.27 -9.34 -12.50
N LEU A 34 -11.02 -8.03 -12.59
CA LEU A 34 -11.98 -7.05 -13.07
C LEU A 34 -11.96 -6.89 -14.58
N SER A 35 -10.98 -7.51 -15.27
CA SER A 35 -10.73 -7.31 -16.71
C SER A 35 -10.64 -5.83 -17.10
N CYS A 36 -10.13 -5.00 -16.20
CA CYS A 36 -10.03 -3.56 -16.35
C CYS A 36 -8.69 -3.07 -15.82
N ARG A 37 -8.09 -2.10 -16.50
CA ARG A 37 -6.83 -1.49 -16.06
C ARG A 37 -7.10 -0.44 -14.99
N PHE A 38 -6.14 -0.22 -14.10
CA PHE A 38 -6.27 0.84 -13.10
C PHE A 38 -6.55 2.18 -13.81
N PRO A 39 -7.61 2.92 -13.43
CA PRO A 39 -8.13 4.04 -14.22
C PRO A 39 -7.24 5.29 -14.20
N TYR A 40 -6.24 5.35 -13.33
CA TYR A 40 -5.32 6.48 -13.22
C TYR A 40 -3.89 6.12 -13.66
N PRO A 41 -3.13 7.07 -14.23
CA PRO A 41 -1.75 6.80 -14.65
C PRO A 41 -0.79 6.59 -13.49
N THR A 42 -1.11 7.14 -12.31
CA THR A 42 -0.27 7.09 -11.11
C THR A 42 -1.10 6.70 -9.90
N TYR A 43 -0.51 5.93 -8.99
CA TYR A 43 -1.09 5.59 -7.70
C TYR A 43 -0.11 5.97 -6.57
N LYS A 44 -0.56 6.78 -5.61
CA LYS A 44 0.30 7.35 -4.56
C LYS A 44 -0.03 6.73 -3.20
N GLN A 45 0.97 6.29 -2.46
CA GLN A 45 0.81 5.84 -1.08
C GLN A 45 1.54 6.78 -0.14
N VAL A 46 0.85 7.25 0.89
CA VAL A 46 1.41 8.18 1.87
C VAL A 46 1.29 7.56 3.26
N PHE A 47 2.43 7.37 3.93
CA PHE A 47 2.49 6.86 5.29
C PHE A 47 2.61 8.03 6.26
N VAL A 48 1.61 8.17 7.15
CA VAL A 48 1.51 9.29 8.10
C VAL A 48 1.22 8.74 9.49
N ASP A 49 1.75 9.41 10.52
CA ASP A 49 1.45 9.10 11.90
C ASP A 49 0.19 9.85 12.38
N MET A 50 -0.48 9.33 13.40
CA MET A 50 -1.65 9.98 14.04
C MET A 50 -2.83 10.22 13.09
N ILE A 51 -3.16 9.24 12.24
CA ILE A 51 -4.38 9.25 11.44
C ILE A 51 -5.52 8.52 12.17
N PRO A 52 -6.80 8.92 11.95
CA PRO A 52 -7.93 8.34 12.68
C PRO A 52 -8.21 6.88 12.32
N ASP A 53 -7.99 6.52 11.04
CA ASP A 53 -8.19 5.17 10.52
C ASP A 53 -6.84 4.59 10.05
N GLU A 54 -6.66 3.27 10.11
CA GLU A 54 -5.39 2.63 9.71
C GLU A 54 -5.11 2.71 8.19
N VAL A 55 -6.18 2.80 7.40
CA VAL A 55 -6.18 2.95 5.95
C VAL A 55 -7.27 3.92 5.53
N THR A 56 -6.94 4.91 4.72
CA THR A 56 -7.91 5.80 4.09
C THR A 56 -7.67 5.86 2.59
N SER A 57 -8.61 5.30 1.83
CA SER A 57 -8.52 5.22 0.36
C SER A 57 -9.15 6.44 -0.31
N TYR A 58 -8.44 7.02 -1.26
CA TYR A 58 -8.90 8.05 -2.18
C TYR A 58 -8.76 7.56 -3.64
N SER A 59 -9.20 8.37 -4.60
CA SER A 59 -9.30 7.97 -6.01
C SER A 59 -7.99 7.46 -6.64
N SER A 60 -6.89 8.19 -6.45
CA SER A 60 -5.56 7.84 -7.00
C SER A 60 -4.48 7.79 -5.91
N MET A 61 -4.89 7.81 -4.64
CA MET A 61 -4.00 7.90 -3.51
C MET A 61 -4.58 7.17 -2.30
N THR A 62 -3.73 6.59 -1.47
CA THR A 62 -4.13 6.03 -0.17
C THR A 62 -3.21 6.54 0.91
N ILE A 63 -3.81 6.87 2.05
CA ILE A 63 -3.08 7.23 3.27
C ILE A 63 -3.09 6.01 4.19
N PHE A 64 -1.91 5.63 4.66
CA PHE A 64 -1.69 4.52 5.59
C PHE A 64 -1.11 5.04 6.90
N SER A 65 -1.48 4.37 7.99
CA SER A 65 -0.84 4.61 9.28
C SER A 65 0.58 4.05 9.26
N ILE A 66 1.52 4.72 9.93
CA ILE A 66 2.85 4.14 10.14
C ILE A 66 2.82 2.90 11.04
N SER A 67 1.76 2.68 11.83
CA SER A 67 1.59 1.49 12.66
C SER A 67 1.52 0.20 11.84
N THR A 68 1.13 0.31 10.56
CA THR A 68 1.02 -0.81 9.62
C THR A 68 2.36 -1.23 9.01
N LEU A 69 3.41 -0.40 9.18
CA LEU A 69 4.76 -0.69 8.71
C LEU A 69 5.41 -1.75 9.59
N HIS A 70 6.01 -2.75 8.95
CA HIS A 70 6.65 -3.85 9.66
C HIS A 70 8.04 -4.16 9.12
N HIS A 71 8.90 -4.66 10.00
CA HIS A 71 10.21 -5.14 9.62
C HIS A 71 10.09 -6.54 9.03
N LYS A 72 10.99 -6.92 8.11
CA LYS A 72 11.08 -8.25 7.47
C LYS A 72 11.07 -9.46 8.45
N LYS A 73 11.35 -9.22 9.73
CA LYS A 73 11.42 -10.26 10.77
C LYS A 73 10.06 -10.54 11.44
N ILE A 74 9.06 -9.67 11.21
CA ILE A 74 7.74 -9.76 11.83
C ILE A 74 6.79 -10.37 10.80
N ILE A 75 6.60 -11.68 10.87
CA ILE A 75 5.84 -12.46 9.88
C ILE A 75 4.33 -12.26 10.07
N ASP A 76 3.87 -12.14 11.32
CA ASP A 76 2.44 -11.99 11.64
C ASP A 76 1.83 -10.72 11.03
N ALA A 77 2.63 -9.66 10.88
CA ALA A 77 2.20 -8.40 10.28
C ALA A 77 2.08 -8.47 8.74
N VAL A 78 2.63 -9.49 8.08
CA VAL A 78 2.61 -9.62 6.61
C VAL A 78 1.19 -9.82 6.10
N GLN A 79 0.42 -10.72 6.73
CA GLN A 79 -0.95 -11.00 6.28
C GLN A 79 -1.85 -9.78 6.49
N VAL A 80 -1.77 -9.17 7.66
CA VAL A 80 -2.56 -7.98 8.03
C VAL A 80 -2.26 -6.81 7.09
N SER A 81 -0.98 -6.48 6.87
CA SER A 81 -0.59 -5.41 5.94
C SER A 81 -1.01 -5.68 4.48
N THR A 82 -0.98 -6.95 4.04
CA THR A 82 -1.45 -7.33 2.70
C THR A 82 -2.95 -7.11 2.55
N ILE A 83 -3.75 -7.44 3.57
CA ILE A 83 -5.20 -7.20 3.57
C ILE A 83 -5.48 -5.69 3.49
N TYR A 84 -4.76 -4.87 4.24
CA TYR A 84 -4.90 -3.42 4.17
C TYR A 84 -4.55 -2.85 2.79
N LEU A 85 -3.49 -3.36 2.15
CA LEU A 85 -3.14 -2.97 0.78
C LEU A 85 -4.20 -3.41 -0.24
N ALA A 86 -4.78 -4.59 -0.06
CA ALA A 86 -5.83 -5.11 -0.93
C ALA A 86 -7.14 -4.33 -0.77
N SER A 87 -7.46 -3.83 0.43
CA SER A 87 -8.67 -3.05 0.70
C SER A 87 -8.74 -1.70 -0.02
N VAL A 88 -7.67 -1.33 -0.73
CA VAL A 88 -7.63 -0.11 -1.54
C VAL A 88 -8.33 -0.26 -2.89
N PHE A 89 -8.36 -1.46 -3.47
CA PHE A 89 -8.86 -1.74 -4.82
C PHE A 89 -10.22 -2.43 -4.78
#